data_AF-A0A1Q5K1G6-F1
#
_entry.id   AF-A0A1Q5K1G6-F1
#
_cell.length_a   1.000
_cell.length_b   1.000
_cell.length_c   1.000
_cell.angle_alpha   90.00
_cell.angle_beta   90.00
_cell.angle_gamma   90.00
#
_symmetry.space_group_name_H-M   'P 1'
#
loop_
_entity.id
_entity.type
_entity.pdbx_description
1 polymer ?
#
loop_
_entity_poly.entity_id
_entity_poly.type
_entity_poly.pdbx_seq_one_letter_code
_entity_poly.pdbx_strand_id
1 'polypeptide(L)'
;MVRPYTITRGRTAPDRDDLTLITVLTTAHDPRDEHGAAARPGRLQPEHRLILERCRRPAAVAEVASDLDLPISVTKILLADLVATGLLIARAPLSVARASGGADMGVLAAVRDGLRRL
;
A
#
# COMPACT_ATOMS: atom_id res chain seq x y z
N MET A 1 19.86 -10.03 16.18
CA MET A 1 18.97 -10.71 15.23
C MET A 1 17.60 -10.85 15.88
N VAL A 2 16.62 -10.03 15.48
CA VAL A 2 15.25 -10.10 15.99
C VAL A 2 14.53 -11.22 15.23
N ARG A 3 13.81 -12.12 15.92
CA ARG A 3 13.12 -13.23 15.26
C ARG A 3 11.91 -12.69 14.48
N PRO A 4 11.75 -13.01 13.19
CA PRO A 4 10.68 -12.45 12.34
C PRO A 4 9.26 -12.61 12.93
N TYR A 5 9.00 -13.67 13.68
CA TYR A 5 7.71 -13.95 14.33
C TYR A 5 7.32 -12.99 15.48
N THR A 6 8.29 -12.25 16.03
CA THR A 6 8.02 -11.24 17.05
C THR A 6 7.48 -9.95 16.45
N ILE A 7 7.84 -9.65 15.20
CA ILE A 7 7.45 -8.44 14.48
C ILE A 7 5.95 -8.49 14.14
N THR A 8 5.49 -9.64 13.66
CA THR A 8 4.08 -9.86 13.29
C THR A 8 3.16 -10.17 14.48
N ARG A 9 3.68 -10.16 15.72
CA ARG A 9 2.97 -10.59 16.94
C ARG A 9 2.28 -11.96 16.78
N GLY A 10 2.97 -12.93 16.15
CA GLY A 10 2.46 -14.28 15.96
C GLY A 10 1.56 -14.50 14.74
N ARG A 11 1.26 -13.46 13.96
CA ARG A 11 0.54 -13.62 12.68
C ARG A 11 1.41 -14.29 11.63
N THR A 12 0.85 -15.27 10.93
CA THR A 12 1.52 -16.08 9.91
C THR A 12 1.06 -15.77 8.48
N ALA A 13 -0.02 -15.01 8.31
CA ALA A 13 -0.55 -14.59 7.02
C ALA A 13 -1.05 -13.13 7.08
N PRO A 14 -0.96 -12.37 5.97
CA PRO A 14 -1.53 -11.04 5.87
C PRO A 14 -3.06 -11.11 5.81
N ASP A 15 -3.73 -10.05 6.27
CA ASP A 15 -5.20 -9.92 6.16
C ASP A 15 -5.67 -9.75 4.70
N ARG A 16 -4.74 -9.39 3.81
CA ARG A 16 -4.96 -9.22 2.37
C ARG A 16 -3.97 -10.05 1.56
N ASP A 17 -4.45 -10.78 0.56
CA ASP A 17 -3.61 -11.64 -0.32
C ASP A 17 -3.41 -11.07 -1.73
N ASP A 18 -3.93 -9.87 -2.00
CA ASP A 18 -3.81 -9.18 -3.30
C ASP A 18 -2.46 -8.45 -3.51
N LEU A 19 -1.60 -8.42 -2.48
CA LEU A 19 -0.27 -7.82 -2.58
C LEU A 19 0.71 -8.75 -3.29
N THR A 20 1.06 -8.40 -4.53
CA THR A 20 2.11 -9.07 -5.32
C THR A 20 3.45 -8.36 -5.14
N LEU A 21 4.55 -8.98 -5.55
CA LEU A 21 5.90 -8.38 -5.45
C LEU A 21 6.05 -7.06 -6.20
N ILE A 22 5.28 -6.89 -7.27
CA ILE A 22 5.31 -5.72 -8.14
C ILE A 22 4.21 -4.70 -7.78
N THR A 23 3.37 -5.00 -6.79
CA THR A 23 2.36 -4.05 -6.31
C THR A 23 3.07 -2.79 -5.79
N VAL A 24 2.63 -1.62 -6.27
CA VAL A 24 3.24 -0.34 -5.96
C VAL A 24 2.53 0.29 -4.77
N LEU A 25 3.31 0.71 -3.79
CA LEU A 25 2.85 1.26 -2.52
C LEU A 25 3.16 2.75 -2.48
N THR A 26 2.29 3.53 -1.85
CA THR A 26 2.52 4.96 -1.63
C THR A 26 1.86 5.39 -0.33
N THR A 27 2.56 6.16 0.49
CA THR A 27 2.03 6.74 1.72
C THR A 27 0.88 7.68 1.40
N ALA A 28 -0.24 7.55 2.12
CA ALA A 28 -1.42 8.39 1.92
C ALA A 28 -1.15 9.84 2.36
N HIS A 29 -1.61 10.81 1.58
CA HIS A 29 -1.44 12.24 1.88
C HIS A 29 -2.52 12.79 2.82
N ASP A 30 -3.74 12.24 2.74
CA ASP A 30 -4.84 12.47 3.67
C ASP A 30 -5.41 11.09 4.06
N PRO A 31 -4.79 10.42 5.06
CA PRO A 31 -5.16 9.05 5.39
C PRO A 31 -6.55 9.00 5.99
N ARG A 32 -7.41 8.15 5.43
CA ARG A 32 -8.78 7.91 5.88
C ARG A 32 -8.95 6.45 6.26
N ASP A 33 -9.70 6.17 7.32
CA ASP A 33 -10.07 4.81 7.65
C ASP A 33 -11.13 4.25 6.66
N GLU A 34 -11.49 2.99 6.83
CA GLU A 34 -12.50 2.32 6.01
C GLU A 34 -13.89 3.00 6.02
N HIS A 35 -14.16 3.84 7.03
CA HIS A 35 -15.40 4.59 7.20
C HIS A 35 -15.29 6.05 6.67
N GLY A 36 -14.15 6.43 6.10
CA GLY A 36 -13.90 7.77 5.55
C GLY A 36 -13.54 8.84 6.59
N ALA A 37 -13.40 8.48 7.86
CA ALA A 37 -12.95 9.39 8.91
C ALA A 37 -11.43 9.60 8.83
N ALA A 38 -10.92 10.71 9.36
CA ALA A 38 -9.48 10.95 9.43
C ALA A 38 -8.80 9.80 10.20
N ALA A 39 -7.89 9.09 9.54
CA ALA A 39 -7.20 7.98 10.14
C ALA A 39 -6.39 8.49 11.34
N ARG A 40 -6.68 7.93 12.52
CA ARG A 40 -5.90 8.17 13.73
C ARG A 40 -5.04 6.94 13.95
N PRO A 41 -3.80 6.92 13.43
CA PRO A 41 -2.93 5.78 13.65
C PRO A 41 -2.72 5.61 15.15
N GLY A 42 -3.02 4.42 15.66
CA GLY A 42 -2.63 4.03 17.01
C GLY A 42 -1.11 3.99 17.16
N ARG A 43 -0.61 3.28 18.18
CA ARG A 43 0.84 3.14 18.37
C ARG A 43 1.46 2.33 17.22
N LEU A 44 2.10 3.03 16.28
CA LEU A 44 2.84 2.42 15.18
C LEU A 44 4.12 1.73 15.70
N GLN A 45 4.42 0.58 15.12
CA GLN A 45 5.69 -0.12 15.29
C GLN A 45 6.82 0.64 14.56
N PRO A 46 8.09 0.45 14.95
CA PRO A 46 9.23 1.04 14.23
C PRO A 46 9.23 0.69 12.74
N GLU A 47 8.93 -0.56 12.39
CA GLU A 47 8.90 -1.07 11.03
C GLU A 47 7.80 -0.37 10.21
N HIS A 48 6.63 -0.12 10.81
CA HIS A 48 5.56 0.65 10.17
C HIS A 48 5.99 2.08 9.83
N ARG A 49 6.73 2.75 10.72
CA ARG A 49 7.22 4.12 10.44
C ARG A 49 8.22 4.10 9.29
N LEU A 50 9.14 3.14 9.29
CA LEU A 50 10.14 3.01 8.24
C LEU A 50 9.49 2.73 6.87
N ILE A 51 8.46 1.88 6.83
CA ILE A 51 7.67 1.65 5.60
C ILE A 51 7.05 2.96 5.11
N LEU A 52 6.38 3.72 5.99
CA LEU A 52 5.71 4.97 5.59
C LEU A 52 6.70 6.04 5.10
N GLU A 53 7.92 6.06 5.66
CA GLU A 53 8.98 6.95 5.18
C GLU A 53 9.50 6.54 3.80
N ARG A 54 9.76 5.25 3.58
CA ARG A 54 10.21 4.72 2.28
C ARG A 54 9.16 4.92 1.19
N CYS A 55 7.89 4.66 1.51
CA CYS A 55 6.77 4.78 0.59
C CYS A 55 6.28 6.23 0.37
N ARG A 56 6.98 7.26 0.89
CA ARG A 56 6.71 8.66 0.48
C ARG A 56 6.89 8.86 -1.01
N ARG A 57 7.73 8.04 -1.64
CA ARG A 57 7.77 7.87 -3.10
C ARG A 57 7.23 6.48 -3.44
N PRO A 58 6.63 6.29 -4.63
CA PRO A 58 6.14 4.98 -5.05
C PRO A 58 7.26 3.92 -5.00
N ALA A 59 7.01 2.80 -4.31
CA ALA A 59 7.94 1.68 -4.18
C ALA A 59 7.18 0.35 -4.27
N ALA A 60 7.77 -0.66 -4.90
CA ALA A 60 7.20 -1.99 -4.99
C ALA A 60 7.36 -2.77 -3.68
N VAL A 61 6.49 -3.76 -3.45
CA VAL A 61 6.57 -4.66 -2.28
C VAL A 61 7.96 -5.30 -2.15
N ALA A 62 8.56 -5.73 -3.28
CA ALA A 62 9.89 -6.34 -3.28
C ALA A 62 10.99 -5.35 -2.82
N GLU A 63 10.91 -4.09 -3.25
CA GLU A 63 11.86 -3.05 -2.84
C GLU A 63 11.74 -2.78 -1.35
N VAL A 64 10.52 -2.65 -0.83
CA VAL A 64 10.29 -2.47 0.61
C VAL A 64 10.82 -3.66 1.43
N ALA A 65 10.60 -4.90 0.98
CA ALA A 65 11.11 -6.08 1.68
C ALA A 65 12.64 -6.10 1.73
N SER A 66 13.28 -5.74 0.60
CA SER A 66 14.74 -5.65 0.50
C SER A 66 15.31 -4.54 1.40
N ASP A 67 14.67 -3.37 1.44
CA ASP A 67 15.12 -2.23 2.26
C ASP A 67 15.00 -2.49 3.76
N LEU A 68 14.00 -3.28 4.17
CA LEU A 68 13.78 -3.64 5.56
C LEU A 68 14.61 -4.85 6.01
N ASP A 69 15.24 -5.57 5.08
CA ASP A 69 15.89 -6.87 5.32
C ASP A 69 14.95 -7.87 6.03
N LEU A 70 13.68 -7.90 5.59
CA LEU A 70 12.64 -8.77 6.14
C LEU A 70 12.14 -9.78 5.10
N PRO A 71 11.73 -10.99 5.52
CA PRO A 71 11.06 -11.92 4.64
C PRO A 71 9.84 -11.28 3.97
N ILE A 72 9.61 -11.59 2.70
CA ILE A 72 8.48 -11.04 1.93
C ILE A 72 7.14 -11.29 2.63
N SER A 73 6.94 -12.48 3.21
CA SER A 73 5.71 -12.83 3.94
C SER A 73 5.45 -11.90 5.13
N VAL A 74 6.50 -11.59 5.91
CA VAL A 74 6.44 -10.67 7.05
C VAL A 74 6.18 -9.24 6.58
N THR A 75 6.87 -8.82 5.51
CA THR A 75 6.66 -7.50 4.92
C THR A 75 5.22 -7.33 4.47
N LYS A 76 4.65 -8.30 3.73
CA LYS A 76 3.24 -8.27 3.31
C LYS A 76 2.27 -8.13 4.48
N ILE A 77 2.53 -8.75 5.63
CA ILE A 77 1.70 -8.59 6.84
C ILE A 77 1.71 -7.13 7.31
N LEU A 78 2.90 -6.53 7.44
CA LEU A 78 3.03 -5.13 7.88
C LEU A 78 2.41 -4.15 6.87
N LEU A 79 2.56 -4.43 5.58
CA LEU A 79 1.96 -3.64 4.52
C LEU A 79 0.42 -3.74 4.55
N ALA A 80 -0.13 -4.94 4.75
CA ALA A 80 -1.57 -5.14 4.87
C ALA A 80 -2.15 -4.35 6.06
N ASP A 81 -1.47 -4.34 7.21
CA ASP A 81 -1.87 -3.54 8.38
C ASP A 81 -1.95 -2.04 8.05
N LEU A 82 -0.95 -1.51 7.32
CA LEU A 82 -0.91 -0.10 6.93
C LEU A 82 -1.96 0.25 5.86
N VAL A 83 -2.26 -0.68 4.95
CA VAL A 83 -3.33 -0.51 3.96
C VAL A 83 -4.70 -0.54 4.63
N ALA A 84 -4.94 -1.48 5.54
CA ALA A 84 -6.19 -1.58 6.28
C ALA A 84 -6.48 -0.33 7.13
N THR A 85 -5.43 0.30 7.66
CA THR A 85 -5.55 1.57 8.43
C THR A 85 -5.56 2.82 7.54
N GLY A 86 -5.50 2.68 6.22
CA GLY A 86 -5.55 3.80 5.27
C GLY A 86 -4.30 4.69 5.25
N LEU A 87 -3.22 4.26 5.89
CA LEU A 87 -1.95 4.99 5.91
C LEU A 87 -1.12 4.73 4.65
N LEU A 88 -1.39 3.62 3.98
CA LEU A 88 -0.70 3.19 2.77
C LEU A 88 -1.71 2.84 1.68
N ILE A 89 -1.41 3.25 0.45
CA ILE A 89 -2.21 2.98 -0.74
C ILE A 89 -1.47 1.94 -1.57
N ALA A 90 -2.12 0.81 -1.83
CA ALA A 90 -1.63 -0.21 -2.75
C ALA A 90 -2.28 -0.03 -4.13
N ARG A 91 -1.45 -0.04 -5.17
CA ARG A 91 -1.89 0.07 -6.56
C ARG A 91 -1.30 -1.08 -7.37
N ALA A 92 -2.13 -1.68 -8.22
CA ALA A 92 -1.65 -2.63 -9.20
C ALA A 92 -0.60 -1.94 -10.11
N PRO A 93 0.44 -2.67 -10.56
CA PRO A 93 1.39 -2.14 -11.53
C PRO A 93 0.65 -1.67 -12.79
N LEU A 94 1.08 -0.54 -13.36
CA LEU A 94 0.43 0.06 -14.52
C LEU A 94 0.33 -0.89 -15.72
N SER A 95 1.31 -1.79 -15.89
CA SER A 95 1.30 -2.83 -16.92
C SER A 95 0.16 -3.83 -16.72
N VAL A 96 -0.04 -4.29 -15.48
CA VAL A 96 -1.14 -5.20 -15.10
C VAL A 96 -2.49 -4.49 -15.21
N ALA A 97 -2.58 -3.26 -14.70
CA ALA A 97 -3.79 -2.46 -14.80
C ALA A 97 -4.23 -2.27 -16.25
N ARG A 98 -3.29 -2.00 -17.18
CA ARG A 98 -3.60 -1.89 -18.62
C ARG A 98 -4.03 -3.21 -19.25
N ALA A 99 -3.38 -4.32 -18.91
CA ALA A 99 -3.73 -5.64 -19.45
C ALA A 99 -5.12 -6.11 -18.99
N SER A 100 -5.58 -5.70 -17.82
CA SER A 100 -6.90 -6.04 -17.27
C SER A 100 -8.03 -5.10 -17.71
N GLY A 101 -7.84 -4.30 -18.77
CA GLY A 101 -8.85 -3.35 -19.25
C GLY A 101 -8.88 -2.05 -18.44
N GLY A 102 -7.71 -1.60 -17.96
CA GLY A 102 -7.56 -0.40 -17.12
C GLY A 102 -8.26 0.84 -17.68
N ALA A 103 -8.70 1.70 -16.75
CA ALA A 103 -9.56 2.87 -16.95
C ALA A 103 -9.60 3.38 -18.40
N ASP A 104 -10.72 3.14 -19.07
CA ASP A 104 -10.96 3.54 -20.45
C ASP A 104 -10.59 5.02 -20.63
N MET A 105 -9.55 5.27 -21.41
CA MET A 105 -9.04 6.61 -21.64
C MET A 105 -10.09 7.52 -22.29
N GLY A 106 -11.07 6.95 -23.01
CA GLY A 106 -12.23 7.68 -23.53
C GLY A 106 -13.13 8.20 -22.42
N VAL A 107 -13.39 7.38 -21.39
CA VAL A 107 -14.17 7.79 -20.21
C VAL A 107 -13.40 8.85 -19.40
N LEU A 108 -12.10 8.67 -19.19
CA LEU A 108 -11.27 9.66 -18.48
C LEU A 108 -11.18 10.99 -19.24
N ALA A 109 -11.08 10.94 -20.57
CA ALA A 109 -11.12 12.14 -21.41
C ALA A 109 -12.47 12.84 -21.31
N ALA A 110 -13.58 12.09 -21.38
CA ALA A 110 -14.92 12.64 -21.23
C ALA A 110 -15.14 13.31 -19.87
N VAL A 111 -14.68 12.69 -18.78
CA VAL A 111 -14.74 13.27 -17.42
C VAL A 111 -13.91 14.55 -17.33
N ARG A 112 -12.68 14.55 -17.86
CA ARG A 112 -11.82 15.76 -17.90
C ARG A 112 -12.48 16.89 -18.67
N ASP A 113 -13.05 16.59 -19.83
CA ASP A 113 -13.66 17.58 -20.71
C ASP A 113 -14.99 18.09 -20.12
N GLY A 114 -15.68 17.28 -19.31
CA GLY A 114 -16.81 17.71 -18.48
C GLY A 114 -16.39 18.67 -17.37
N LEU A 115 -15.33 18.35 -16.62
CA LEU A 115 -14.81 19.20 -15.53
C LEU A 115 -14.27 20.54 -16.01
N ARG A 116 -13.74 20.64 -17.24
CA ARG A 116 -13.26 21.90 -17.83
C ARG A 116 -14.36 22.82 -18.36
N ARG A 117 -15.59 22.33 -18.46
CA ARG A 117 -16.75 23.07 -18.97
C ARG A 117 -17.63 23.66 -17.85
N LEU A 118 -17.19 23.53 -16.60
CA LEU A 118 -17.76 24.15 -15.40
C LEU A 118 -16.85 25.29 -14.94
#